data_AF-A0A9P6ESM0-F1
#
_entry.id   AF-A0A9P6ESM0-F1
#
_cell.length_a   1.000
_cell.length_b   1.000
_cell.length_c   1.000
_cell.angle_alpha   90.00
_cell.angle_beta   90.00
_cell.angle_gamma   90.00
#
_symmetry.space_group_name_H-M   'P 1'
#
loop_
_entity.id
_entity.type
_entity.pdbx_description
1 polymer ?
#
loop_
_entity_poly.entity_id
_entity_poly.type
_entity_poly.pdbx_seq_one_letter_code
_entity_poly.pdbx_strand_id
1 'polypeptide(L)'
;QEEAARGVVGFRVFKIYAKAATYFFTILSFFGYCISQSLRLGLNFWLERWARASESERTNLIGKLLGVYAFLAVLYVFVDIGVNLLVFIGAGYRAAKRMHSDLLDRILRLPM
;
A
#
# COMPACT_ATOMS: atom_id res chain seq x y z
N GLN A 1 -37.92 1.03 -9.44
CA GLN A 1 -36.92 -0.04 -9.65
C GLN A 1 -35.63 0.65 -10.10
N GLU A 2 -34.60 0.63 -9.25
CA GLU A 2 -33.30 1.18 -9.63
C GLU A 2 -32.62 0.19 -10.58
N GLU A 3 -32.50 0.58 -11.84
CA GLU A 3 -31.78 -0.19 -12.85
C GLU A 3 -30.29 -0.16 -12.51
N ALA A 4 -29.81 -1.20 -11.84
CA ALA A 4 -28.39 -1.40 -11.61
C ALA A 4 -27.69 -1.49 -12.97
N ALA A 5 -26.85 -0.51 -13.30
CA ALA A 5 -26.09 -0.47 -14.53
C ALA A 5 -25.23 -1.75 -14.65
N ARG A 6 -25.72 -2.72 -15.42
CA ARG A 6 -25.02 -3.94 -15.80
C ARG A 6 -24.14 -3.61 -17.00
N GLY A 7 -22.87 -3.36 -16.74
CA GLY A 7 -21.86 -3.19 -17.78
C GLY A 7 -20.48 -3.08 -17.18
N VAL A 8 -19.51 -3.79 -17.78
CA VAL A 8 -18.08 -3.70 -17.44
C VAL A 8 -17.69 -2.24 -17.36
N VAL A 9 -17.32 -1.79 -16.16
CA VAL A 9 -17.08 -0.38 -15.85
C VAL A 9 -16.01 0.12 -16.81
N GLY A 10 -16.41 0.92 -17.81
CA GLY A 10 -15.50 1.36 -18.87
C GLY A 10 -14.32 2.11 -18.28
N PHE A 11 -13.13 1.94 -18.89
CA PHE A 11 -11.86 2.60 -18.52
C PHE A 11 -11.96 4.12 -18.26
N ARG A 12 -13.03 4.76 -18.77
CA ARG A 12 -13.37 6.16 -18.53
C ARG A 12 -13.69 6.45 -17.05
N VAL A 13 -14.36 5.55 -16.33
CA VAL A 13 -14.66 5.71 -14.89
C VAL A 13 -13.38 5.59 -14.07
N PHE A 14 -12.48 4.66 -14.46
CA PHE A 14 -11.15 4.53 -13.88
C PHE A 14 -10.31 5.81 -14.07
N LYS A 15 -10.36 6.42 -15.26
CA LYS A 15 -9.71 7.72 -15.56
C LYS A 15 -10.28 8.89 -14.76
N ILE A 16 -11.58 8.93 -14.52
CA ILE A 16 -12.23 10.00 -13.74
C ILE A 16 -11.88 9.87 -12.24
N TYR A 17 -11.87 8.64 -11.72
CA TYR A 17 -11.37 8.36 -10.36
C TYR A 17 -9.87 8.66 -10.23
N ALA A 18 -9.05 8.30 -11.21
CA ALA A 18 -7.61 8.58 -11.24
C ALA A 18 -7.26 10.07 -11.45
N LYS A 19 -8.16 10.86 -12.07
CA LYS A 19 -8.00 12.31 -12.21
C LYS A 19 -8.46 13.06 -10.95
N ALA A 20 -9.42 12.52 -10.22
CA ALA A 20 -9.94 13.09 -8.97
C ALA A 20 -9.10 12.70 -7.73
N ALA A 21 -8.55 11.49 -7.71
CA ALA A 21 -7.52 11.07 -6.76
C ALA A 21 -6.18 11.60 -7.29
N THR A 22 -5.59 12.57 -6.59
CA THR A 22 -4.30 13.17 -6.94
C THR A 22 -3.30 12.11 -7.44
N TYR A 23 -3.05 12.10 -8.75
CA TYR A 23 -2.24 11.10 -9.48
C TYR A 23 -0.91 10.79 -8.77
N PHE A 24 -0.33 11.83 -8.18
CA PHE A 24 0.90 11.76 -7.39
C PHE A 24 0.81 10.83 -6.17
N PHE A 25 -0.26 10.92 -5.35
CA PHE A 25 -0.41 10.07 -4.17
C PHE A 25 -0.64 8.61 -4.54
N THR A 26 -1.44 8.35 -5.57
CA THR A 26 -1.69 6.97 -6.05
C THR A 26 -0.41 6.33 -6.59
N ILE A 27 0.35 7.07 -7.40
CA ILE A 27 1.65 6.61 -7.90
C ILE A 27 2.62 6.38 -6.74
N LEU A 28 2.72 7.32 -5.81
CA LEU A 28 3.62 7.22 -4.67
C LEU A 28 3.29 6.00 -3.79
N SER A 29 2.01 5.75 -3.52
CA SER A 29 1.57 4.55 -2.80
C SER A 29 1.88 3.25 -3.54
N PHE A 30 1.70 3.22 -4.87
CA PHE A 30 2.05 2.05 -5.69
C PHE A 30 3.54 1.73 -5.61
N PHE A 31 4.40 2.74 -5.81
CA PHE A 31 5.85 2.56 -5.66
C PHE A 31 6.23 2.17 -4.23
N GLY A 32 5.59 2.78 -3.23
CA GLY A 32 5.76 2.41 -1.83
C GLY A 32 5.46 0.93 -1.57
N TYR A 33 4.35 0.40 -2.09
CA TYR A 33 4.03 -1.02 -1.99
C TYR A 33 5.02 -1.93 -2.71
N CYS A 34 5.49 -1.54 -3.90
CA CYS A 34 6.53 -2.29 -4.61
C CYS A 34 7.82 -2.38 -3.79
N ILE A 35 8.23 -1.28 -3.16
CA ILE A 35 9.40 -1.24 -2.28
C ILE A 35 9.18 -2.15 -1.06
N SER A 36 8.05 -2.00 -0.35
CA SER A 36 7.74 -2.85 0.81
C SER A 36 7.75 -4.34 0.46
N GLN A 37 7.15 -4.74 -0.67
CA GLN A 37 7.20 -6.13 -1.13
C GLN A 37 8.62 -6.60 -1.43
N SER A 38 9.45 -5.75 -2.05
CA SER A 38 10.83 -6.08 -2.36
C SER A 38 11.66 -6.29 -1.10
N LEU A 39 11.48 -5.44 -0.08
CA LEU A 39 12.13 -5.61 1.23
C LEU A 39 11.68 -6.90 1.92
N ARG A 40 10.38 -7.24 1.84
CA ARG A 40 9.84 -8.48 2.40
C ARG A 40 10.43 -9.71 1.71
N LEU A 41 10.57 -9.69 0.39
CA LEU A 41 11.25 -10.75 -0.36
C LEU A 41 12.73 -10.82 0.02
N GLY A 42 13.41 -9.68 0.14
CA GLY A 42 14.79 -9.59 0.59
C GLY A 42 15.02 -10.19 1.98
N LEU A 43 14.10 -9.96 2.92
CA LEU A 43 14.12 -10.57 4.25
C LEU A 43 14.05 -12.10 4.18
N ASN A 44 13.11 -12.63 3.41
CA ASN A 44 12.95 -14.08 3.24
C ASN A 44 14.19 -14.69 2.57
N PHE A 45 14.71 -14.04 1.54
CA PHE A 45 15.93 -14.48 0.85
C PHE A 45 17.16 -14.44 1.76
N TRP A 46 17.30 -13.42 2.60
CA TRP A 46 18.35 -13.33 3.61
C TRP A 46 18.25 -14.47 4.63
N LEU A 47 17.03 -14.77 5.08
CA LEU A 47 16.77 -15.87 6.01
C LEU A 47 17.10 -17.23 5.39
N GLU A 48 16.76 -17.44 4.11
CA GLU A 48 17.11 -18.64 3.35
C GLU A 48 18.62 -18.80 3.18
N ARG A 49 19.32 -17.70 2.85
CA ARG A 49 20.80 -17.68 2.76
C ARG A 49 21.44 -18.00 4.11
N TRP A 50 20.88 -17.48 5.20
CA TRP A 50 21.32 -17.80 6.55
C TRP A 50 21.03 -19.25 6.92
N ALA A 51 19.88 -19.79 6.51
CA ALA A 51 19.50 -21.19 6.73
C ALA A 51 20.46 -22.18 6.07
N ARG A 52 21.01 -21.82 4.91
CA ARG A 52 22.00 -22.63 4.16
C ARG A 52 23.45 -22.41 4.57
N ALA A 53 23.75 -21.43 5.43
CA ALA A 53 25.12 -21.18 5.88
C ALA A 53 25.62 -22.31 6.79
N SER A 54 26.90 -22.67 6.66
CA SER A 54 27.52 -23.71 7.48
C SER A 54 27.57 -23.32 8.97
N GLU A 55 27.61 -24.32 9.84
CA GLU A 55 27.59 -24.13 11.29
C GLU A 55 28.80 -23.31 11.79
N SER A 56 29.97 -23.48 11.15
CA SER A 56 31.18 -22.70 11.46
C SER A 56 31.05 -21.22 11.12
N GLU A 57 30.37 -20.88 10.03
CA GLU A 57 30.16 -19.50 9.57
C GLU A 57 29.09 -18.80 10.41
N ARG A 58 28.07 -19.55 10.86
CA ARG A 58 27.08 -19.09 11.83
C ARG A 58 27.73 -18.73 13.16
N THR A 59 28.47 -19.64 13.80
CA THR A 59 28.99 -19.42 15.16
C THR A 59 29.91 -18.21 15.26
N ASN A 60 30.72 -17.93 14.24
CA ASN A 60 31.64 -16.79 14.25
C ASN A 60 30.97 -15.45 13.90
N LEU A 61 29.86 -15.45 13.16
CA LEU A 61 29.27 -14.23 12.60
C LEU A 61 27.79 -14.01 12.98
N ILE A 62 27.22 -14.82 13.88
CA ILE A 62 25.81 -14.73 14.33
C ILE A 62 25.43 -13.29 14.66
N GLY A 63 26.25 -12.56 15.41
CA GLY A 63 25.95 -11.17 15.79
C GLY A 63 25.80 -10.24 14.59
N LYS A 64 26.65 -10.40 13.56
CA LYS A 64 26.60 -9.60 12.34
C LYS A 64 25.42 -9.99 11.45
N LEU A 65 25.13 -11.28 11.31
CA LEU A 65 23.99 -11.77 10.53
C LEU A 65 22.65 -11.37 11.15
N LEU A 66 22.54 -11.49 12.47
CA LEU A 66 21.34 -11.11 13.22
C LEU A 66 21.15 -9.60 13.21
N GLY A 67 22.23 -8.82 13.32
CA GLY A 67 22.19 -7.36 13.23
C GLY A 67 21.68 -6.87 11.87
N VAL A 68 22.20 -7.42 10.77
CA VAL A 68 21.73 -7.07 9.41
C VAL A 68 20.26 -7.47 9.24
N TYR A 69 19.86 -8.66 9.71
CA TYR A 69 18.47 -9.09 9.63
C TYR A 69 17.54 -8.18 10.44
N ALA A 70 17.89 -7.86 11.69
CA ALA A 70 17.11 -6.99 12.55
C ALA A 70 16.97 -5.59 11.94
N PHE A 71 18.05 -5.03 11.39
CA PHE A 71 18.02 -3.75 10.69
C PHE A 71 17.09 -3.78 9.48
N LEU A 72 17.21 -4.80 8.62
CA LEU A 72 16.36 -4.96 7.44
C LEU A 72 14.88 -5.14 7.83
N ALA A 73 14.61 -5.84 8.94
CA ALA A 73 13.27 -6.09 9.43
C ALA A 73 12.62 -4.80 9.98
N VAL A 74 13.36 -4.03 10.78
CA VAL A 74 12.91 -2.72 11.28
C VAL A 74 12.65 -1.77 10.12
N LEU A 75 13.55 -1.72 9.14
CA LEU A 75 13.37 -0.90 7.94
C LEU A 75 12.11 -1.29 7.16
N TYR A 76 11.88 -2.59 6.95
CA TYR A 76 10.68 -3.09 6.30
C TYR A 76 9.40 -2.67 7.02
N VAL A 77 9.32 -2.88 8.34
CA VAL A 77 8.15 -2.52 9.14
C VAL A 77 7.89 -1.02 9.10
N PHE A 78 8.95 -0.21 9.21
CA PHE A 78 8.83 1.25 9.17
C PHE A 78 8.28 1.74 7.83
N VAL A 79 8.80 1.20 6.71
CA VAL A 79 8.34 1.54 5.36
C VAL A 79 6.90 1.06 5.15
N ASP A 80 6.54 -0.14 5.58
CA ASP A 80 5.19 -0.69 5.44
C ASP A 80 4.13 0.16 6.17
N ILE A 81 4.41 0.53 7.43
CA ILE A 81 3.54 1.42 8.21
C ILE A 81 3.40 2.79 7.53
N GLY A 82 4.51 3.35 7.03
CA GLY A 82 4.50 4.64 6.32
C GLY A 82 3.62 4.61 5.08
N VAL A 83 3.76 3.57 4.24
CA VAL A 83 2.95 3.39 3.04
C VAL A 83 1.47 3.19 3.40
N ASN A 84 1.19 2.37 4.41
CA ASN A 84 -0.19 2.11 4.85
C ASN A 84 -0.87 3.40 5.36
N LEU A 85 -0.17 4.19 6.17
CA LEU A 85 -0.68 5.47 6.67
C LEU A 85 -0.93 6.46 5.53
N LEU A 86 -0.01 6.56 4.57
CA LEU A 86 -0.17 7.41 3.39
C LEU A 86 -1.40 7.01 2.57
N VAL A 87 -1.65 5.72 2.40
CA VAL A 87 -2.83 5.21 1.69
C VAL A 87 -4.10 5.50 2.49
N PHE A 88 -4.08 5.28 3.80
CA PHE A 88 -5.24 5.47 4.65
C PHE A 88 -5.67 6.94 4.71
N ILE A 89 -4.71 7.85 4.88
CA ILE A 89 -4.98 9.30 4.88
C ILE A 89 -5.27 9.79 3.46
N GLY A 90 -4.49 9.37 2.47
CA GLY A 90 -4.62 9.84 1.09
C GLY A 90 -5.91 9.37 0.43
N ALA A 91 -6.19 8.07 0.46
CA ALA A 91 -7.37 7.48 -0.15
C ALA A 91 -8.58 7.57 0.79
N GLY A 92 -8.45 7.13 2.05
CA GLY A 92 -9.58 7.02 2.98
C GLY A 92 -10.21 8.36 3.32
N TYR A 93 -9.43 9.29 3.87
CA TYR A 93 -9.96 10.58 4.32
C TYR A 93 -10.51 11.42 3.15
N ARG A 94 -9.81 11.46 2.01
CA ARG A 94 -10.24 12.26 0.86
C ARG A 94 -11.42 11.65 0.13
N ALA A 95 -11.45 10.33 -0.05
CA ALA A 95 -12.59 9.64 -0.65
C ALA A 95 -13.84 9.82 0.22
N ALA A 96 -13.71 9.64 1.54
CA ALA A 96 -14.80 9.86 2.48
C ALA A 96 -15.37 11.29 2.36
N LYS A 97 -14.50 12.31 2.40
CA LYS A 97 -14.93 13.71 2.27
C LYS A 97 -15.64 14.00 0.95
N ARG A 98 -15.10 13.49 -0.16
CA ARG A 98 -15.67 13.66 -1.51
C ARG A 98 -17.04 12.97 -1.63
N MET A 99 -17.14 11.74 -1.12
CA MET A 99 -18.35 10.94 -1.21
C MET A 99 -19.46 11.51 -0.32
N HIS A 100 -19.13 11.99 0.89
CA HIS A 100 -20.09 12.67 1.76
C HIS A 100 -20.63 13.96 1.14
N SER A 101 -19.76 14.78 0.53
CA SER A 101 -20.21 16.01 -0.13
C SER A 101 -21.11 15.74 -1.33
N ASP A 102 -20.79 14.73 -2.14
CA ASP A 102 -21.59 14.38 -3.32
C ASP A 102 -22.97 13.81 -2.92
N LEU A 103 -23.01 13.01 -1.85
CA LEU A 103 -24.26 12.47 -1.31
C LEU A 103 -25.17 13.60 -0.78
N LEU A 104 -24.61 14.52 0.00
CA LEU A 104 -25.38 15.63 0.58
C LEU A 104 -25.96 16.55 -0.51
N ASP A 105 -25.18 16.87 -1.55
CA ASP A 105 -25.63 17.70 -2.68
C ASP A 105 -26.77 17.02 -3.46
N ARG A 106 -26.69 15.70 -3.66
CA ARG A 106 -27.77 14.93 -4.30
C ARG A 106 -29.03 14.88 -3.47
N ILE A 107 -28.93 14.65 -2.15
CA ILE A 107 -30.08 14.60 -1.25
C ILE A 107 -30.82 15.95 -1.23
N LEU A 108 -30.08 17.07 -1.20
CA LEU A 108 -30.67 18.41 -1.19
C LEU A 108 -31.35 18.81 -2.51
N ARG A 109 -31.03 18.16 -3.63
CA ARG A 109 -31.64 18.42 -4.95
C ARG A 109 -32.80 17.51 -5.30
N LEU A 110 -33.16 16.54 -4.45
CA LEU A 110 -34.32 15.70 -4.70
C LEU A 110 -35.59 16.56 -4.54
N PRO A 111 -36.43 16.69 -5.58
CA PRO A 111 -37.74 17.32 -5.43
C PRO A 111 -38.59 16.42 -4.52
N MET A 112 -39.26 17.05 -3.55
CA MET A 112 -40.18 16.36 -2.64
C MET A 112 -41.37 15.74 -3.38
#